data_AF-A0A1Q7DKY8-F1
#
_entry.id   AF-A0A1Q7DKY8-F1
#
_cell.length_a   1.000
_cell.length_b   1.000
_cell.length_c   1.000
_cell.angle_alpha   90.00
_cell.angle_beta   90.00
_cell.angle_gamma   90.00
#
_symmetry.space_group_name_H-M   'P 1'
#
loop_
_entity.id
_entity.type
_entity.pdbx_description
1 polymer ?
#
loop_
_entity_poly.entity_id
_entity_poly.type
_entity_poly.pdbx_seq_one_letter_code
_entity_poly.pdbx_strand_id
1 'polypeptide(L)' 'MVTDYGVRRDDVAGYSGMARRTIFIIDRQGVIRWTWVASRERPQPDYDAVIGEAKGIAGSE' A
#
# COMPACT_ATOMS: atom_id res chain seq x y z
N MET A 1 -5.29 13.46 4.18
CA MET A 1 -4.83 14.30 3.06
C MET A 1 -3.89 13.50 2.17
N VAL A 2 -3.57 13.99 0.96
CA VAL A 2 -2.69 13.27 0.01
C VAL A 2 -1.24 13.10 0.52
N THR A 3 -0.88 13.80 1.60
CA THR A 3 0.42 13.75 2.29
C THR A 3 0.52 12.63 3.31
N ASP A 4 -0.58 11.97 3.64
CA ASP A 4 -0.61 10.96 4.71
C ASP A 4 -0.10 9.61 4.20
N TYR A 5 0.21 8.69 5.13
CA TYR A 5 0.60 7.30 4.84
C TYR A 5 1.84 7.12 3.95
N GLY A 6 2.63 8.17 3.73
CA GLY A 6 3.86 8.10 2.94
C GLY A 6 3.66 7.73 1.47
N VAL A 7 2.45 7.93 0.92
CA VAL A 7 2.10 7.50 -0.44
C VAL A 7 2.41 8.55 -1.51
N ARG A 8 2.77 9.77 -1.13
CA ARG A 8 3.17 10.81 -2.07
C ARG A 8 4.65 10.69 -2.40
N ARG A 9 4.99 10.74 -3.69
CA ARG A 9 6.37 10.91 -4.14
C ARG A 9 6.71 12.38 -4.06
N ASP A 10 7.73 12.68 -3.26
CA ASP A 10 8.39 13.99 -3.24
C ASP A 10 9.92 13.83 -3.43
N ASP A 11 10.40 12.59 -3.55
CA ASP A 11 11.82 12.20 -3.56
C ASP A 11 12.41 12.04 -4.98
N VAL A 12 11.61 12.27 -6.03
CA VAL A 12 12.05 12.13 -7.42
C VAL A 12 11.72 13.42 -8.19
N ALA A 13 12.76 14.10 -8.67
CA ALA A 13 12.62 15.32 -9.47
C ALA A 13 11.75 15.06 -10.71
N GLY A 14 10.75 15.92 -10.94
CA GLY A 14 9.77 15.74 -12.02
C GLY A 14 8.58 14.84 -11.68
N TYR A 15 8.58 14.17 -10.52
CA TYR A 15 7.50 13.29 -10.06
C TYR A 15 6.89 13.73 -8.72
N SER A 16 7.20 14.94 -8.25
CA SER A 16 6.63 15.48 -7.01
C SER A 16 5.10 15.52 -7.08
N GLY A 17 4.45 15.10 -6.00
CA GLY A 17 3.00 15.03 -5.90
C GLY A 17 2.37 13.76 -6.50
N MET A 18 3.12 12.95 -7.24
CA MET A 18 2.59 11.70 -7.81
C MET A 18 2.46 10.61 -6.75
N ALA A 19 1.51 9.70 -6.94
CA ALA A 19 1.34 8.55 -6.05
C ALA A 19 2.50 7.55 -6.19
N ARG A 20 2.92 6.99 -5.06
CA ARG A 20 3.66 5.73 -5.01
C ARG A 20 2.69 4.59 -5.34
N ARG A 21 3.21 3.52 -5.94
CA ARG A 21 2.44 2.27 -6.04
C ARG A 21 2.31 1.74 -4.62
N THR A 22 1.07 1.65 -4.14
CA THR A 22 0.77 1.33 -2.75
C THR A 22 -0.45 0.42 -2.71
N ILE A 23 -0.48 -0.50 -1.74
CA ILE A 23 -1.61 -1.36 -1.45
C ILE A 23 -1.93 -1.23 0.04
N PHE A 24 -3.20 -1.04 0.34
CA PHE A 24 -3.75 -1.12 1.69
C PHE A 24 -4.79 -2.24 1.72
N ILE A 25 -4.76 -3.05 2.77
CA ILE A 25 -5.85 -3.96 3.08
C ILE A 25 -6.57 -3.39 4.30
N ILE A 26 -7.86 -3.11 4.13
CA ILE A 26 -8.69 -2.41 5.10
C ILE A 26 -9.84 -3.35 5.48
N ASP A 27 -10.10 -3.46 6.77
CA ASP A 27 -11.19 -4.29 7.31
C ASP A 27 -12.55 -3.59 7.22
N ARG A 28 -13.62 -4.26 7.67
CA ARG A 28 -14.99 -3.71 7.63
C ARG A 28 -15.21 -2.52 8.56
N GLN A 29 -14.36 -2.35 9.57
CA GLN A 29 -14.39 -1.22 10.50
C GLN A 29 -13.58 -0.03 9.97
N GLY A 30 -12.96 -0.14 8.79
CA GLY A 30 -12.16 0.90 8.18
C GLY A 30 -10.72 0.98 8.72
N VAL A 31 -10.26 -0.05 9.42
CA VAL A 31 -8.90 -0.12 9.97
C VAL A 31 -7.96 -0.70 8.92
N ILE A 32 -6.83 -0.02 8.69
CA ILE A 32 -5.74 -0.54 7.87
C ILE A 32 -5.09 -1.70 8.63
N ARG A 33 -5.26 -2.92 8.13
CA ARG A 33 -4.69 -4.14 8.71
C ARG A 33 -3.33 -4.49 8.13
N TRP A 34 -3.08 -4.05 6.89
CA TRP A 34 -1.83 -4.31 6.21
C TRP A 34 -1.51 -3.22 5.18
N THR A 35 -0.23 -2.98 4.95
CA THR A 35 0.24 -1.95 4.02
C THR A 35 1.49 -2.41 3.27
N TRP A 36 1.52 -2.12 1.97
CA TRP A 36 2.73 -2.21 1.15
C TRP A 36 2.91 -0.93 0.35
N VAL A 37 4.12 -0.37 0.40
CA VAL A 37 4.51 0.81 -0.38
C VAL A 37 5.72 0.43 -1.21
N ALA A 38 5.67 0.70 -2.52
CA ALA A 38 6.77 0.39 -3.41
C ALA A 38 8.06 1.12 -3.01
N SER A 39 9.17 0.38 -3.09
CA SER A 39 10.53 0.94 -3.00
C SER A 39 11.22 0.84 -4.37
N ARG A 40 12.42 1.43 -4.50
CA ARG A 40 13.20 1.30 -5.74
C ARG A 40 13.64 -0.14 -5.98
N GLU A 41 13.95 -0.86 -4.91
CA GLU A 41 14.40 -2.26 -4.90
C GLU A 41 13.23 -3.22 -5.15
N ARG A 42 12.00 -2.82 -4.82
CA ARG A 42 10.77 -3.61 -4.98
C ARG A 42 9.69 -2.76 -5.67
N PRO A 43 9.78 -2.57 -7.00
CA PRO A 43 8.87 -1.69 -7.75
C PRO A 43 7.47 -2.29 -7.96
N GLN A 44 7.33 -3.61 -7.77
CA GLN A 44 6.07 -4.35 -7.85
C GLN A 44 5.89 -5.18 -6.57
N PRO A 45 4.65 -5.34 -6.11
CA PRO A 45 4.34 -6.24 -5.01
C PRO A 45 4.40 -7.69 -5.49
N ASP A 46 4.51 -8.61 -4.53
CA ASP A 46 4.09 -9.99 -4.74
C ASP A 46 2.56 -10.05 -4.63
N TYR A 47 1.88 -10.23 -5.77
CA TYR A 47 0.43 -10.20 -5.84
C TYR A 47 -0.22 -11.40 -5.14
N ASP A 48 0.43 -12.57 -5.16
CA ASP A 48 -0.09 -13.76 -4.48
C ASP A 48 0.00 -13.57 -2.96
N ALA A 49 1.08 -12.98 -2.46
CA ALA A 49 1.22 -12.62 -1.05
C ALA A 49 0.16 -11.60 -0.60
N VAL A 50 -0.12 -10.57 -1.42
CA VAL A 50 -1.18 -9.59 -1.16
C VAL A 50 -2.55 -10.27 -1.05
N ILE A 51 -2.86 -11.17 -1.98
CA ILE A 51 -4.14 -11.90 -1.98
C ILE A 51 -4.22 -12.83 -0.76
N GLY A 52 -3.12 -13.50 -0.42
CA GLY A 52 -3.02 -14.35 0.76
C GLY A 52 -3.32 -13.58 2.05
N GLU A 53 -2.70 -12.41 2.21
CA GLU A 53 -2.92 -11.53 3.36
C GLU A 53 -4.39 -11.06 3.43
N ALA A 54 -4.96 -10.64 2.30
CA ALA A 54 -6.35 -10.20 2.24
C ALA A 54 -7.33 -11.32 2.63
N LYS A 55 -7.07 -12.56 2.18
CA LYS A 55 -7.85 -13.74 2.60
C LYS A 55 -7.69 -14.04 4.08
N GLY A 56 -6.47 -13.94 4.61
CA GLY A 56 -6.17 -14.15 6.03
C GLY A 56 -6.95 -13.18 6.92
N ILE A 57 -6.93 -11.90 6.59
CA ILE A 57 -7.68 -10.86 7.31
C ILE A 57 -9.19 -11.14 7.22
N ALA A 58 -9.72 -11.37 6.02
CA ALA A 58 -11.15 -11.63 5.83
C ALA A 58 -11.66 -12.90 6.54
N GLY A 59 -10.81 -13.91 6.74
CA GLY A 59 -11.14 -15.12 7.48
C GLY A 59 -11.04 -14.99 9.00
N SER A 60 -10.45 -13.89 9.49
CA SER A 60 -10.29 -13.59 10.92
C SER A 60 -11.35 -12.64 11.48
N GLU A 61 -12.21 -12.07 10.61
CA GLU A 61 -13.38 -11.25 10.94
C GLU A 61 -14.63 -12.11 11.19
#